data_AF-A0A929J579-F1
#
_entry.id   AF-A0A929J579-F1
#
_cell.length_a   1.000
_cell.length_b   1.000
_cell.length_c   1.000
_cell.angle_alpha   90.00
_cell.angle_beta   90.00
_cell.angle_gamma   90.00
#
_symmetry.space_group_name_H-M   'P 1'
#
loop_
_entity.id
_entity.type
_entity.pdbx_description
1 polymer ?
#
loop_
_entity_poly.entity_id
_entity_poly.type
_entity_poly.pdbx_seq_one_letter_code
_entity_poly.pdbx_strand_id
1 'polypeptide(L)'
;QVDGIVIGMQDLIAHGGPSGTAVINAATDHTFLSSLINFEVHGLTDAIESVNIVVPLSSSLQEGVVFRKYNSSGWFDFVVDDKNEIASAAGEDGACPQPGSSSYSTGLTTGHLCVQITIQDGGANDADGVRNFIVKDPGGLALAPEAEEEVSSNASGRVGSVSLWFMLLLVIAGMAVWHLRMRKLVRIKNRDDLNR
;
A
#
# COMPACT_ATOMS: atom_id res chain seq x y z
N GLN A 1 2.58 13.36 -31.51
CA GLN A 1 1.80 14.37 -30.76
C GLN A 1 1.54 13.81 -29.37
N VAL A 2 1.57 14.64 -28.34
CA VAL A 2 1.20 14.25 -26.97
C VAL A 2 0.00 15.10 -26.58
N ASP A 3 -1.15 14.45 -26.40
CA ASP A 3 -2.34 15.11 -25.87
C ASP A 3 -2.53 14.60 -24.42
N GLY A 4 -2.48 15.51 -23.46
CA GLY A 4 -2.43 15.19 -22.03
C GLY A 4 -3.45 15.98 -21.22
N ILE A 5 -4.12 15.30 -20.28
CA ILE A 5 -5.12 15.86 -19.37
C ILE A 5 -4.77 15.47 -17.94
N VAL A 6 -4.85 16.44 -17.03
CA VAL A 6 -4.71 16.23 -15.60
C VAL A 6 -6.07 15.85 -15.03
N ILE A 7 -6.19 14.67 -14.41
CA ILE A 7 -7.47 14.12 -13.90
C ILE A 7 -7.41 13.79 -12.40
N GLY A 8 -8.56 13.81 -11.74
CA GLY A 8 -8.70 13.33 -10.36
C GLY A 8 -8.97 11.82 -10.29
N MET A 9 -8.70 11.23 -9.13
CA MET A 9 -9.08 9.84 -8.83
C MET A 9 -10.58 9.59 -9.05
N GLN A 10 -11.42 10.59 -8.74
CA GLN A 10 -12.87 10.48 -8.89
C GLN A 10 -13.33 10.48 -10.36
N ASP A 11 -12.60 11.17 -11.23
CA ASP A 11 -12.84 11.15 -12.69
C ASP A 11 -12.45 9.80 -13.27
N LEU A 12 -11.33 9.23 -12.80
CA LEU A 12 -10.92 7.86 -13.17
C LEU A 12 -11.98 6.84 -12.73
N ILE A 13 -12.50 6.93 -11.50
CA ILE A 13 -13.58 6.06 -11.00
C ILE A 13 -14.86 6.20 -11.82
N ALA A 14 -15.21 7.42 -12.26
CA ALA A 14 -16.44 7.69 -13.00
C ALA A 14 -16.35 7.37 -14.51
N HIS A 15 -15.16 7.51 -15.12
CA HIS A 15 -14.99 7.53 -16.58
C HIS A 15 -13.78 6.76 -17.13
N GLY A 16 -12.97 6.11 -16.28
CA GLY A 16 -11.78 5.36 -16.69
C GLY A 16 -12.05 4.02 -17.40
N GLY A 17 -13.31 3.67 -17.64
CA GLY A 17 -13.74 2.46 -18.34
C GLY A 17 -14.02 2.70 -19.83
N PRO A 18 -14.16 1.63 -20.64
CA PRO A 18 -14.47 1.74 -22.06
C PRO A 18 -15.64 2.69 -22.35
N SER A 19 -15.44 3.60 -23.31
CA SER A 19 -16.41 4.64 -23.69
C SER A 19 -16.83 5.60 -22.55
N GLY A 20 -15.96 5.84 -21.56
CA GLY A 20 -16.22 6.80 -20.47
C GLY A 20 -17.09 6.24 -19.34
N THR A 21 -17.06 4.92 -19.16
CA THR A 21 -17.84 4.21 -18.13
C THR A 21 -17.13 4.16 -16.77
N ALA A 22 -17.91 3.94 -15.70
CA ALA A 22 -17.38 3.83 -14.35
C ALA A 22 -16.64 2.50 -14.12
N VAL A 23 -15.62 2.52 -13.27
CA VAL A 23 -14.73 1.39 -12.98
C VAL A 23 -14.75 1.02 -11.49
N ILE A 24 -14.48 -0.26 -11.21
CA ILE A 24 -14.48 -0.83 -9.84
C ILE A 24 -13.07 -1.19 -9.34
N ASN A 25 -12.08 -1.17 -10.22
CA ASN A 25 -10.68 -1.57 -9.99
C ASN A 25 -9.72 -0.38 -9.78
N ALA A 26 -10.25 0.84 -9.66
CA ALA A 26 -9.49 2.06 -9.39
C ALA A 26 -9.25 2.37 -7.90
N ALA A 27 -9.70 1.50 -6.98
CA ALA A 27 -9.39 1.61 -5.56
C ALA A 27 -7.90 1.30 -5.30
N THR A 28 -7.28 2.03 -4.39
CA THR A 28 -5.88 1.83 -3.95
C THR A 28 -5.68 2.44 -2.56
N ASP A 29 -4.68 1.93 -1.84
CA ASP A 29 -4.16 2.42 -0.56
C ASP A 29 -3.07 3.51 -0.74
N HIS A 30 -2.55 3.67 -1.95
CA HIS A 30 -1.50 4.64 -2.26
C HIS A 30 -2.04 6.09 -2.26
N THR A 31 -1.26 6.99 -1.66
CA THR A 31 -1.58 8.43 -1.61
C THR A 31 -0.86 9.16 -2.74
N PHE A 32 -1.59 9.61 -3.75
CA PHE A 32 -1.04 10.38 -4.87
C PHE A 32 -0.58 11.77 -4.43
N LEU A 33 0.63 12.15 -4.84
CA LEU A 33 1.26 13.44 -4.50
C LEU A 33 0.85 14.58 -5.44
N SER A 34 0.33 14.22 -6.61
CA SER A 34 -0.25 15.13 -7.59
C SER A 34 -1.62 14.61 -8.03
N SER A 35 -2.35 15.42 -8.79
CA SER A 35 -3.38 14.88 -9.68
C SER A 35 -2.78 13.82 -10.60
N LEU A 36 -3.62 12.92 -11.10
CA LEU A 36 -3.22 11.91 -12.07
C LEU A 36 -2.94 12.59 -13.42
N ILE A 37 -2.00 12.00 -14.16
CA ILE A 37 -1.67 12.37 -15.53
C ILE A 37 -2.35 11.33 -16.41
N ASN A 38 -3.13 11.77 -17.40
CA ASN A 38 -3.65 10.90 -18.45
C ASN A 38 -3.15 11.40 -19.81
N PHE A 39 -2.49 10.54 -20.58
CA PHE A 39 -1.84 10.90 -21.84
C PHE A 39 -2.09 9.90 -22.99
N GLU A 40 -2.04 10.38 -24.22
CA GLU A 40 -1.84 9.57 -25.42
C GLU A 40 -0.68 10.15 -26.27
N VAL A 41 0.26 9.30 -26.70
CA VAL A 41 1.38 9.68 -27.59
C VAL A 41 1.22 9.05 -28.96
N HIS A 42 0.74 9.82 -29.93
CA HIS A 42 0.58 9.37 -31.32
C HIS A 42 1.83 9.60 -32.17
N GLY A 43 2.11 8.69 -33.10
CA GLY A 43 3.11 8.87 -34.15
C GLY A 43 4.44 8.15 -33.91
N LEU A 44 4.41 7.06 -33.14
CA LEU A 44 5.51 6.09 -33.10
C LEU A 44 5.57 5.32 -34.44
N THR A 45 6.60 4.48 -34.60
CA THR A 45 6.81 3.66 -35.81
C THR A 45 7.54 2.38 -35.44
N ASP A 46 7.67 1.42 -36.36
CA ASP A 46 8.50 0.22 -36.14
C ASP A 46 9.98 0.51 -35.83
N ALA A 47 10.46 1.73 -36.10
CA ALA A 47 11.80 2.19 -35.75
C ALA A 47 11.87 2.96 -34.40
N ILE A 48 10.72 3.28 -33.79
CA ILE A 48 10.60 4.05 -32.54
C ILE A 48 9.62 3.31 -31.63
N GLU A 49 10.13 2.31 -30.92
CA GLU A 49 9.32 1.40 -30.09
C GLU A 49 8.96 1.96 -28.72
N SER A 50 9.77 2.88 -28.19
CA SER A 50 9.56 3.55 -26.92
C SER A 50 9.66 5.07 -27.08
N VAL A 51 8.99 5.82 -26.23
CA VAL A 51 8.98 7.29 -26.23
C VAL A 51 9.19 7.85 -24.83
N ASN A 52 9.92 8.98 -24.75
CA ASN A 52 10.23 9.68 -23.51
C ASN A 52 9.23 10.81 -23.27
N ILE A 53 8.47 10.74 -22.18
CA ILE A 53 7.56 11.79 -21.71
C ILE A 53 8.25 12.50 -20.54
N VAL A 54 8.16 13.83 -20.50
CA VAL A 54 8.69 14.66 -19.41
C VAL A 54 7.53 15.25 -18.61
N VAL A 55 7.55 14.99 -17.30
CA VAL A 55 6.55 15.39 -16.33
C VAL A 55 7.17 16.46 -15.40
N PRO A 56 6.77 17.73 -15.51
CA PRO A 56 7.13 18.77 -14.54
C PRO A 56 6.29 18.62 -13.26
N LEU A 57 6.93 18.78 -12.10
CA LEU A 57 6.28 18.66 -10.80
C LEU A 57 6.01 20.02 -10.15
N SER A 58 4.88 20.13 -9.45
CA SER A 58 4.52 21.30 -8.64
C SER A 58 5.21 21.35 -7.27
N SER A 59 5.84 20.24 -6.87
CA SER A 59 6.65 20.09 -5.65
C SER A 59 7.73 19.02 -5.89
N SER A 60 8.84 19.10 -5.15
CA SER A 60 9.96 18.17 -5.32
C SER A 60 9.61 16.76 -4.87
N LEU A 61 10.18 15.74 -5.55
CA LEU A 61 10.10 14.34 -5.12
C LEU A 61 10.50 14.18 -3.65
N GLN A 62 9.73 13.37 -2.93
CA GLN A 62 9.98 12.98 -1.55
C GLN A 62 10.73 11.64 -1.50
N GLU A 63 11.09 11.18 -0.31
CA GLU A 63 11.61 9.82 -0.11
C GLU A 63 10.47 8.79 -0.28
N GLY A 64 10.77 7.57 -0.75
CA GLY A 64 9.77 6.50 -0.87
C GLY A 64 8.66 6.71 -1.92
N VAL A 65 8.79 7.66 -2.85
CA VAL A 65 7.82 7.90 -3.92
C VAL A 65 7.95 6.83 -5.02
N VAL A 66 6.80 6.29 -5.46
CA VAL A 66 6.69 5.36 -6.59
C VAL A 66 5.87 6.00 -7.73
N PHE A 67 6.07 5.53 -8.96
CA PHE A 67 5.20 5.85 -10.09
C PHE A 67 4.19 4.73 -10.27
N ARG A 68 2.90 5.04 -10.13
CA ARG A 68 1.79 4.09 -10.31
C ARG A 68 1.18 4.25 -11.71
N LYS A 69 0.91 3.14 -12.37
CA LYS A 69 0.20 3.06 -13.65
C LYS A 69 -1.16 2.41 -13.45
N TYR A 70 -2.14 2.79 -14.26
CA TYR A 70 -3.47 2.21 -14.26
C TYR A 70 -3.76 1.51 -15.60
N ASN A 71 -4.45 0.38 -15.55
CA ASN A 71 -4.99 -0.29 -16.73
C ASN A 71 -6.31 -1.01 -16.42
N SER A 72 -6.81 -1.82 -17.37
CA SER A 72 -8.03 -2.63 -17.24
C SER A 72 -8.02 -3.63 -16.07
N SER A 73 -6.86 -3.96 -15.50
CA SER A 73 -6.70 -4.83 -14.33
C SER A 73 -6.60 -4.06 -13.01
N GLY A 74 -6.34 -2.75 -13.04
CA GLY A 74 -6.25 -1.88 -11.86
C GLY A 74 -4.93 -1.12 -11.77
N TRP A 75 -4.54 -0.77 -10.54
CA TRP A 75 -3.29 -0.07 -10.23
C TRP A 75 -2.10 -1.01 -10.07
N PHE A 76 -0.98 -0.69 -10.71
CA PHE A 76 0.29 -1.40 -10.57
C PHE A 76 1.47 -0.41 -10.47
N ASP A 77 2.61 -0.87 -9.96
CA ASP A 77 3.86 -0.13 -10.03
C ASP A 77 4.42 -0.15 -11.45
N PHE A 78 5.01 0.97 -11.89
CA PHE A 78 5.66 1.05 -13.19
C PHE A 78 6.76 -0.02 -13.33
N VAL A 79 6.73 -0.77 -14.42
CA VAL A 79 7.66 -1.86 -14.74
C VAL A 79 8.89 -1.28 -15.43
N VAL A 80 10.08 -1.48 -14.87
CA VAL A 80 11.36 -1.03 -15.45
C VAL A 80 12.06 -2.22 -16.14
N ASP A 81 12.47 -2.04 -17.40
CA ASP A 81 13.13 -3.04 -18.24
C ASP A 81 13.96 -2.37 -19.37
N ASP A 82 14.50 -3.17 -20.30
CA ASP A 82 15.32 -2.70 -21.44
C ASP A 82 14.62 -1.70 -22.39
N LYS A 83 13.31 -1.46 -22.23
CA LYS A 83 12.46 -0.60 -23.07
C LYS A 83 11.61 0.39 -22.28
N ASN A 84 11.60 0.29 -20.96
CA ASN A 84 10.79 1.10 -20.04
C ASN A 84 11.65 1.59 -18.86
N GLU A 85 11.76 2.91 -18.68
CA GLU A 85 12.61 3.51 -17.63
C GLU A 85 11.88 4.66 -16.91
N ILE A 86 12.18 4.83 -15.61
CA ILE A 86 11.93 6.09 -14.90
C ILE A 86 13.27 6.74 -14.59
N ALA A 87 13.38 8.03 -14.87
CA ALA A 87 14.49 8.88 -14.47
C ALA A 87 13.98 10.22 -13.93
N SER A 88 14.83 11.00 -13.26
CA SER A 88 14.47 12.30 -12.69
C SER A 88 15.60 13.32 -12.77
N ALA A 89 15.25 14.60 -12.74
CA ALA A 89 16.21 15.71 -12.77
C ALA A 89 15.78 16.85 -11.82
N ALA A 90 16.76 17.60 -11.31
CA ALA A 90 16.52 18.77 -10.46
C ALA A 90 15.70 19.90 -11.14
N GLY A 91 15.69 19.92 -12.47
CA GLY A 91 15.25 21.08 -13.26
C GLY A 91 16.40 22.07 -13.50
N GLU A 92 16.25 22.93 -14.50
CA GLU A 92 17.23 23.96 -14.89
C GLU A 92 16.46 25.24 -15.26
N ASP A 93 16.86 26.38 -14.70
CA ASP A 93 16.16 27.68 -14.80
C ASP A 93 14.62 27.64 -14.55
N GLY A 94 14.17 26.70 -13.71
CA GLY A 94 12.75 26.51 -13.38
C GLY A 94 11.95 25.72 -14.42
N ALA A 95 12.61 25.17 -15.44
CA ALA A 95 12.03 24.28 -16.44
C ALA A 95 12.63 22.86 -16.35
N CYS A 96 12.01 21.91 -17.04
CA CYS A 96 12.54 20.55 -17.13
C CYS A 96 13.46 20.37 -18.35
N PRO A 97 14.57 19.62 -18.23
CA PRO A 97 15.43 19.30 -19.37
C PRO A 97 14.64 18.59 -20.48
N GLN A 98 15.09 18.78 -21.73
CA GLN A 98 14.49 18.14 -22.91
C GLN A 98 14.42 16.60 -22.77
N PRO A 99 13.40 15.92 -23.34
CA PRO A 99 13.32 14.47 -23.32
C PRO A 99 14.59 13.83 -23.90
N GLY A 100 15.16 12.86 -23.19
CA GLY A 100 16.44 12.21 -23.52
C GLY A 100 17.69 12.98 -23.08
N SER A 101 17.57 14.08 -22.32
CA SER A 101 18.74 14.79 -21.79
C SER A 101 19.53 13.94 -20.79
N SER A 102 20.87 14.01 -20.86
CA SER A 102 21.78 13.43 -19.85
C SER A 102 21.70 14.11 -18.47
N SER A 103 20.86 15.14 -18.33
CA SER A 103 20.51 15.75 -17.03
C SER A 103 19.58 14.86 -16.18
N TYR A 104 18.94 13.85 -16.78
CA TYR A 104 18.12 12.88 -16.07
C TYR A 104 18.97 11.74 -15.52
N SER A 105 18.87 11.48 -14.21
CA SER A 105 19.44 10.31 -13.55
C SER A 105 18.36 9.24 -13.37
N THR A 106 18.64 7.98 -13.71
CA THR A 106 17.75 6.82 -13.47
C THR A 106 17.23 6.79 -12.04
N GLY A 107 15.93 6.49 -11.88
CA GLY A 107 15.21 6.49 -10.62
C GLY A 107 14.55 7.81 -10.24
N LEU A 108 13.75 7.76 -9.16
CA LEU A 108 13.07 8.91 -8.55
C LEU A 108 13.92 9.44 -7.39
N THR A 109 14.73 10.48 -7.64
CA THR A 109 15.65 11.05 -6.65
C THR A 109 14.97 12.16 -5.85
N THR A 110 14.98 12.05 -4.51
CA THR A 110 14.42 13.06 -3.61
C THR A 110 15.02 14.46 -3.87
N GLY A 111 14.16 15.48 -3.90
CA GLY A 111 14.51 16.86 -4.24
C GLY A 111 14.37 17.22 -5.72
N HIS A 112 14.26 16.25 -6.64
CA HIS A 112 14.07 16.54 -8.06
C HIS A 112 12.66 17.07 -8.39
N LEU A 113 12.56 17.98 -9.37
CA LEU A 113 11.32 18.64 -9.79
C LEU A 113 10.81 18.17 -11.16
N CYS A 114 11.55 17.28 -11.82
CA CYS A 114 11.24 16.76 -13.14
C CYS A 114 11.39 15.24 -13.15
N VAL A 115 10.40 14.56 -13.70
CA VAL A 115 10.44 13.11 -13.95
C VAL A 115 10.41 12.89 -15.46
N GLN A 116 11.25 12.00 -15.95
CA GLN A 116 11.14 11.43 -17.28
C GLN A 116 10.67 9.98 -17.15
N ILE A 117 9.70 9.61 -17.97
CA ILE A 117 9.21 8.24 -18.11
C ILE A 117 9.33 7.81 -19.57
N THR A 118 10.00 6.69 -19.79
CA THR A 118 10.16 6.05 -21.09
C THR A 118 9.21 4.86 -21.14
N ILE A 119 8.25 4.85 -22.07
CA ILE A 119 7.26 3.76 -22.22
C ILE A 119 7.30 3.19 -23.63
N GLN A 120 7.20 1.86 -23.71
CA GLN A 120 7.13 1.09 -24.96
C GLN A 120 5.69 0.92 -25.47
N ASP A 121 5.49 1.09 -26.78
CA ASP A 121 4.24 0.79 -27.52
C ASP A 121 3.92 -0.72 -27.47
N GLY A 122 2.77 -1.06 -26.86
CA GLY A 122 2.39 -2.43 -26.51
C GLY A 122 3.19 -3.05 -25.36
N GLY A 123 3.92 -2.24 -24.58
CA GLY A 123 4.72 -2.68 -23.43
C GLY A 123 3.96 -2.78 -22.12
N ALA A 124 4.64 -3.17 -21.05
CA ALA A 124 4.03 -3.40 -19.73
C ALA A 124 3.42 -2.14 -19.08
N ASN A 125 3.87 -0.94 -19.47
CA ASN A 125 3.35 0.34 -18.97
C ASN A 125 2.38 1.03 -19.94
N ASP A 126 2.04 0.39 -21.06
CA ASP A 126 1.07 0.89 -22.03
C ASP A 126 -0.34 0.41 -21.64
N ALA A 127 -1.30 1.32 -21.50
CA ALA A 127 -2.53 1.06 -20.75
C ALA A 127 -3.51 0.08 -21.41
N ASP A 128 -3.43 -0.13 -22.72
CA ASP A 128 -4.16 -1.20 -23.42
C ASP A 128 -3.27 -2.38 -23.86
N GLY A 129 -1.95 -2.25 -23.78
CA GLY A 129 -0.98 -3.29 -24.12
C GLY A 129 -0.96 -3.69 -25.60
N VAL A 130 -1.53 -2.89 -26.51
CA VAL A 130 -1.57 -3.18 -27.95
C VAL A 130 -0.52 -2.36 -28.67
N ARG A 131 0.50 -3.00 -29.28
CA ARG A 131 1.45 -2.30 -30.16
C ARG A 131 0.70 -1.74 -31.38
N ASN A 132 0.45 -0.43 -31.38
CA ASN A 132 -0.40 0.25 -32.35
C ASN A 132 0.13 1.63 -32.80
N PHE A 133 1.35 1.97 -32.39
CA PHE A 133 2.00 3.27 -32.54
C PHE A 133 1.36 4.41 -31.71
N ILE A 134 0.62 4.05 -30.66
CA ILE A 134 0.02 4.97 -29.68
C ILE A 134 0.18 4.41 -28.27
N VAL A 135 1.07 5.02 -27.48
CA VAL A 135 1.19 4.74 -26.04
C VAL A 135 0.06 5.45 -25.29
N LYS A 136 -0.65 4.73 -24.41
CA LYS A 136 -1.72 5.25 -23.54
C LYS A 136 -1.34 5.19 -22.06
N ASP A 137 -1.76 6.21 -21.33
CA ASP A 137 -0.97 6.65 -20.19
C ASP A 137 -1.78 7.32 -19.06
N PRO A 138 -2.65 6.60 -18.33
CA PRO A 138 -3.14 7.02 -17.02
C PRO A 138 -2.17 6.55 -15.92
N GLY A 139 -1.68 7.48 -15.12
CA GLY A 139 -0.78 7.20 -14.01
C GLY A 139 -0.49 8.40 -13.12
N GLY A 140 0.49 8.28 -12.21
CA GLY A 140 0.93 9.39 -11.37
C GLY A 140 1.93 8.97 -10.30
N LEU A 141 2.52 9.98 -9.65
CA LEU A 141 3.41 9.78 -8.50
C LEU A 141 2.58 9.60 -7.23
N ALA A 142 2.91 8.57 -6.46
CA ALA A 142 2.27 8.31 -5.17
C ALA A 142 3.30 7.89 -4.12
N LEU A 143 2.95 8.10 -2.86
CA LEU A 143 3.52 7.34 -1.76
C LEU A 143 2.73 6.03 -1.63
N ALA A 144 3.45 4.93 -1.35
CA ALA A 144 2.83 3.77 -0.72
C ALA A 144 2.15 4.20 0.59
N PRO A 145 1.14 3.46 1.10
CA PRO A 145 0.70 3.66 2.47
C PRO A 145 1.90 3.57 3.42
N GLU A 146 1.92 4.38 4.49
CA GLU A 146 2.83 4.14 5.60
C GLU A 146 2.58 2.70 6.06
N ALA A 147 3.63 1.87 6.03
CA ALA A 147 3.51 0.51 6.53
C ALA A 147 3.10 0.62 8.00
N GLU A 148 1.92 0.08 8.34
CA GLU A 148 1.55 -0.07 9.74
C GLU A 148 2.70 -0.81 10.41
N GLU A 149 3.41 -0.14 11.33
CA GLU A 149 4.42 -0.82 12.12
C GLU A 149 3.68 -1.91 12.89
N GLU A 150 3.85 -3.16 12.43
CA GLU A 150 3.61 -4.38 13.17
C GLU A 150 4.48 -4.31 14.42
N VAL A 151 3.99 -3.55 15.42
CA VAL A 151 4.61 -3.37 16.72
C VAL A 151 4.68 -4.77 17.29
N SER A 152 5.88 -5.35 17.18
CA SER A 152 6.23 -6.69 17.64
C SER A 152 6.29 -6.69 19.15
N SER A 153 5.13 -6.41 19.73
CA SER A 153 4.73 -6.78 21.05
C SER A 153 4.82 -8.30 21.09
N ASN A 154 5.99 -8.76 21.51
CA ASN A 154 6.18 -10.08 22.10
C ASN A 154 5.32 -10.13 23.37
N ALA A 155 4.00 -10.23 23.16
CA ALA A 155 2.94 -10.41 24.13
C ALA A 155 3.04 -11.85 24.67
N SER A 156 4.19 -12.13 25.27
CA SER A 156 4.42 -13.14 26.27
C SER A 156 3.43 -12.89 27.40
N GLY A 157 2.23 -13.41 27.22
CA GLY A 157 1.05 -13.07 28.00
C GLY A 157 1.28 -13.38 29.47
N ARG A 158 1.66 -12.36 30.24
CA ARG A 158 1.81 -12.43 31.69
C ARG A 158 0.43 -12.52 32.32
N VAL A 159 -0.17 -13.72 32.21
CA VAL A 159 -1.26 -14.17 33.07
C VAL A 159 -0.86 -13.83 34.50
N GLY A 160 -1.70 -13.05 35.18
CA GLY A 160 -1.34 -12.44 36.45
C GLY A 160 -0.88 -13.51 37.45
N SER A 161 0.34 -13.38 37.95
CA SER A 161 0.90 -14.32 38.93
C SER A 161 0.20 -14.13 40.28
N VAL A 162 -0.97 -14.74 40.41
CA VAL A 162 -1.60 -14.99 41.71
C VAL A 162 -0.62 -15.84 42.52
N SER A 163 -0.02 -15.21 43.52
CA SER A 163 1.03 -15.81 44.35
C SER A 163 0.65 -17.22 44.79
N LEU A 164 1.58 -18.16 44.72
CA LEU A 164 1.33 -19.56 45.11
C LEU A 164 0.79 -19.68 46.55
N TRP A 165 1.10 -18.71 47.41
CA TRP A 165 0.52 -18.55 48.74
C TRP A 165 -1.01 -18.35 48.74
N PHE A 166 -1.58 -17.61 47.78
CA PHE A 166 -3.02 -17.44 47.65
C PHE A 166 -3.72 -18.75 47.28
N MET A 167 -3.15 -19.52 46.34
CA MET A 167 -3.67 -20.84 45.98
C MET A 167 -3.58 -21.81 47.17
N LEU A 168 -2.47 -21.78 47.92
CA LEU A 168 -2.30 -22.58 49.13
C LEU A 168 -3.34 -22.22 50.21
N LEU A 169 -3.59 -20.93 50.43
CA LEU A 169 -4.60 -20.45 51.39
C LEU A 169 -6.03 -20.89 51.01
N LEU A 170 -6.39 -20.84 49.72
CA LEU A 170 -7.69 -21.32 49.24
C LEU A 170 -7.87 -22.84 49.48
N VAL A 171 -6.82 -23.64 49.21
CA VAL A 171 -6.83 -25.08 49.46
C VAL A 171 -6.93 -25.40 50.96
N ILE A 172 -6.18 -24.70 51.82
CA ILE A 172 -6.25 -24.85 53.27
C ILE A 172 -7.65 -24.46 53.81
N ALA A 173 -8.22 -23.35 53.33
CA ALA A 173 -9.58 -22.93 53.70
C ALA A 173 -10.63 -23.95 53.28
N GLY A 174 -10.53 -24.50 52.06
CA GLY A 174 -11.40 -25.57 51.57
C GLY A 174 -11.34 -26.84 52.43
N MET A 175 -10.14 -27.30 52.77
CA MET A 175 -9.94 -28.45 53.66
C MET A 175 -10.48 -28.19 55.07
N ALA A 176 -10.31 -26.99 55.62
CA ALA A 176 -10.85 -26.63 56.93
C ALA A 176 -12.40 -26.64 56.94
N VAL A 177 -13.04 -26.07 55.91
CA VAL A 177 -14.51 -26.10 55.76
C VAL A 177 -15.02 -27.52 55.59
N TRP A 178 -14.33 -28.36 54.82
CA TRP A 178 -14.67 -29.79 54.68
C TRP A 178 -14.56 -30.53 56.02
N HIS A 179 -13.46 -30.36 56.75
CA HIS A 179 -13.29 -30.98 58.08
C HIS A 179 -14.35 -30.53 59.09
N LEU A 180 -14.78 -29.27 59.06
CA LEU A 180 -15.87 -28.76 59.91
C LEU A 180 -17.23 -29.35 59.52
N ARG A 181 -17.50 -29.53 58.22
CA ARG A 181 -18.72 -30.23 57.74
C ARG A 181 -18.71 -31.70 58.18
N MET A 182 -17.61 -32.43 57.98
CA MET A 182 -17.48 -33.82 58.42
C MET A 182 -17.63 -33.97 59.94
N ARG A 183 -17.04 -33.08 60.74
CA ARG A 183 -17.23 -33.04 62.21
C ARG A 183 -18.68 -32.77 62.61
N LYS A 184 -19.46 -31.98 61.86
CA LYS A 184 -20.90 -31.82 62.09
C LYS A 184 -21.67 -33.10 61.74
N LEU A 185 -21.40 -33.72 60.60
CA LEU A 185 -22.09 -34.93 60.15
C LEU A 185 -21.87 -36.12 61.13
N VAL A 186 -20.65 -36.32 61.61
CA VAL A 186 -20.36 -37.34 62.63
C VAL A 186 -21.11 -37.06 63.94
N ARG A 187 -21.18 -35.81 64.40
CA ARG A 187 -21.97 -35.44 65.60
C ARG A 187 -23.48 -35.60 65.43
N ILE A 188 -24.00 -35.45 64.22
CA ILE A 188 -25.42 -35.72 63.93
C ILE A 188 -25.66 -37.24 64.04
N LYS A 189 -24.90 -38.04 63.29
CA LYS A 189 -25.01 -39.50 63.33
C LYS A 189 -24.88 -40.06 64.76
N ASN A 190 -23.83 -39.68 65.50
CA ASN A 190 -23.62 -40.13 66.88
C ASN A 190 -24.72 -39.69 67.88
N ARG A 191 -25.60 -38.76 67.52
CA ARG A 191 -26.76 -38.37 68.34
C ARG A 191 -28.00 -39.14 67.94
N ASP A 192 -28.15 -39.43 66.66
CA ASP A 192 -29.26 -40.24 66.14
C ASP A 192 -29.10 -41.71 66.56
N ASP A 193 -27.85 -42.22 66.60
CA ASP A 193 -27.45 -43.52 67.16
C ASP A 193 -27.58 -43.59 68.71
N LEU A 194 -27.88 -42.47 69.39
CA LEU A 194 -28.03 -42.36 70.87
C LEU A 194 -29.48 -42.14 71.32
N ASN A 195 -30.40 -41.96 70.36
CA ASN A 195 -31.84 -41.76 70.56
C ASN A 195 -32.66 -42.97 70.03
N ARG A 196 -32.04 -44.15 69.91
CA ARG A 196 -32.62 -45.42 69.43
C ARG A 196 -32.31 -46.53 70.42
#